data_AF-A0A8H3HCG0-F1
#
_entry.id   AF-A0A8H3HCG0-F1
#
_cell.length_a   1.000
_cell.length_b   1.000
_cell.length_c   1.000
_cell.angle_alpha   90.00
_cell.angle_beta   90.00
_cell.angle_gamma   90.00
#
_symmetry.space_group_name_H-M   'P 1'
#
loop_
_entity.id
_entity.type
_entity.pdbx_description
1 polymer ?
#
loop_
_entity_poly.entity_id
_entity_poly.type
_entity_poly.pdbx_seq_one_letter_code
_entity_poly.pdbx_strand_id
1 'polypeptide(L)'
;MVSFKPRTTKLQPTHMDAQSTSRVPVSLLTLPDELLQKIATHAVFVPGVYLGSTFISAKPRWATIAGLANASHDARIVALRAWFRVLVLKDEEDWEVASKFSIIARFVRELYVHATALGPTTATDALLTFPALRAAHINAHNDVTFDVCEGYKYYTLLPIIPQGLKRLALTHTHAPDGERLEALAQIGGELEELRLGRCTLFDCATQGCSYWPAFPHDHDAYFSDAGAVEYATSIAQDLAPIKNLRVIHLGVYLTPHDALSTHQHQHSHVPMASPSLTATIPNLDSLIHPPPPHHLHLLHHPHHRAPLHSPTLWSTPCEACFTEFGPATQIAEHAASSALGNLVPGLEEISWAGYFERSGQGVSAWRRAMIASKNDWVRAELALEQAHFNGRL
;
A
#
# COMPACT_ATOMS: atom_id res chain seq x y z
N MET A 1 22.92 16.69 -3.23
CA MET A 1 24.27 16.06 -3.18
C MET A 1 25.03 16.62 -1.98
N VAL A 2 24.96 15.94 -0.82
CA VAL A 2 25.58 16.43 0.44
C VAL A 2 26.97 15.80 0.55
N SER A 3 28.00 16.63 0.41
CA SER A 3 29.41 16.27 0.57
C SER A 3 29.79 16.27 2.05
N PHE A 4 30.16 15.11 2.59
CA PHE A 4 30.74 15.01 3.93
C PHE A 4 32.25 15.30 3.86
N LYS A 5 32.66 16.50 4.26
CA LYS A 5 34.05 16.79 4.61
C LYS A 5 34.27 16.50 6.11
N PRO A 6 35.26 15.68 6.50
CA PRO A 6 35.60 15.49 7.90
C PRO A 6 36.30 16.75 8.43
N ARG A 7 35.75 17.34 9.50
CA ARG A 7 36.35 18.47 10.22
C ARG A 7 37.27 17.89 11.30
N THR A 8 38.57 17.92 11.06
CA THR A 8 39.59 17.55 12.05
C THR A 8 39.93 18.74 12.94
N THR A 9 39.23 18.87 14.08
CA THR A 9 39.66 19.75 15.17
C THR A 9 40.69 19.03 16.03
N LYS A 10 41.96 19.42 15.90
CA LYS A 10 43.02 19.07 16.85
C LYS A 10 42.77 19.82 18.16
N LEU A 11 42.33 19.11 19.19
CA LEU A 11 42.34 19.59 20.57
C LEU A 11 43.70 19.24 21.20
N GLN A 12 44.37 20.25 21.77
CA GLN A 12 45.58 20.06 22.58
C GLN A 12 45.22 19.41 23.93
N PRO A 13 46.06 18.51 24.48
CA PRO A 13 45.82 17.92 25.78
C PRO A 13 46.33 18.84 26.89
N THR A 14 45.42 19.30 27.75
CA THR A 14 45.74 19.84 29.06
C THR A 14 45.99 18.69 30.03
N HIS A 15 47.23 18.61 30.54
CA HIS A 15 47.65 17.73 31.61
C HIS A 15 46.87 18.07 32.89
N MET A 16 46.09 17.12 33.42
CA MET A 16 45.63 17.13 34.81
C MET A 16 46.01 15.81 35.46
N ASP A 17 46.57 15.92 36.66
CA ASP A 17 47.15 14.84 37.44
C ASP A 17 46.15 13.73 37.79
N ALA A 18 46.61 12.50 37.60
CA ALA A 18 45.86 11.28 37.85
C ALA A 18 45.91 10.91 39.34
N GLN A 19 44.79 11.04 40.05
CA GLN A 19 44.54 10.25 41.25
C GLN A 19 44.08 8.85 40.82
N SER A 20 44.96 7.87 41.00
CA SER A 20 44.73 6.45 40.74
C SER A 20 43.77 5.88 41.79
N THR A 21 42.47 5.98 41.53
CA THR A 21 41.47 5.14 42.20
C THR A 21 41.46 3.79 41.50
N SER A 22 41.87 2.74 42.23
CA SER A 22 41.74 1.34 41.85
C SER A 22 40.29 1.04 41.44
N ARG A 23 40.02 1.02 40.14
CA ARG A 23 38.74 0.58 39.58
C ARG A 23 38.80 -0.94 39.51
N VAL A 24 38.06 -1.60 40.39
CA VAL A 24 37.64 -2.99 40.20
C VAL A 24 37.08 -3.08 38.77
N PRO A 25 37.56 -4.01 37.93
CA PRO A 25 36.98 -4.21 36.61
C PRO A 25 35.56 -4.70 36.84
N VAL A 26 34.59 -3.79 36.72
CA VAL A 26 33.20 -4.15 36.57
C VAL A 26 33.16 -4.92 35.26
N SER A 27 33.14 -6.24 35.35
CA SER A 27 32.79 -7.09 34.22
C SER A 27 31.46 -6.57 33.72
N LEU A 28 31.47 -5.87 32.59
CA LEU A 28 30.25 -5.41 31.93
C LEU A 28 29.48 -6.68 31.61
N LEU A 29 28.49 -6.99 32.45
CA LEU A 29 27.57 -8.09 32.27
C LEU A 29 27.05 -8.01 30.83
N THR A 30 27.57 -8.89 29.98
CA THR A 30 27.03 -9.09 28.64
C THR A 30 25.61 -9.58 28.81
N LEU A 31 24.65 -8.75 28.40
CA LEU A 31 23.25 -9.15 28.39
C LEU A 31 23.11 -10.40 27.51
N PRO A 32 22.35 -11.42 27.95
CA PRO A 32 21.97 -12.53 27.08
C PRO A 32 21.33 -12.03 25.78
N ASP A 33 21.64 -12.70 24.67
CA ASP A 33 21.14 -12.33 23.32
C ASP A 33 19.62 -12.16 23.26
N GLU A 34 18.89 -13.00 23.99
CA GLU A 34 17.43 -12.94 24.09
C GLU A 34 16.93 -11.61 24.67
N LEU A 35 17.63 -11.06 25.67
CA LEU A 35 17.30 -9.77 26.26
C LEU A 35 17.66 -8.63 25.32
N LEU A 36 18.83 -8.70 24.66
CA LEU A 36 19.20 -7.73 23.63
C LEU A 36 18.18 -7.70 22.50
N GLN A 37 17.68 -8.86 22.08
CA GLN A 37 16.69 -8.98 21.02
C GLN A 37 15.33 -8.41 21.44
N LYS A 38 14.90 -8.64 22.69
CA LYS A 38 13.70 -7.99 23.25
C LYS A 38 13.84 -6.48 23.33
N ILE A 39 14.98 -5.98 23.82
CA ILE A 39 15.27 -4.54 23.88
C ILE A 39 15.23 -3.93 22.49
N ALA A 40 15.91 -4.53 21.51
CA ALA A 40 15.92 -4.02 20.15
C ALA A 40 14.54 -4.08 19.49
N THR A 41 13.75 -5.13 19.74
CA THR A 41 12.38 -5.20 19.21
C THR A 41 11.51 -4.07 19.75
N HIS A 42 11.72 -3.67 21.01
CA HIS A 42 10.99 -2.57 21.64
C HIS A 42 11.51 -1.19 21.22
N ALA A 43 12.83 -0.99 21.24
CA ALA A 43 13.49 0.26 20.87
C ALA A 43 13.36 0.59 19.38
N VAL A 44 13.22 -0.45 18.55
CA VAL A 44 13.08 -0.35 17.10
C VAL A 44 11.65 -0.72 16.68
N PHE A 45 10.66 -0.58 17.56
CA PHE A 45 9.26 -0.90 17.23
C PHE A 45 8.84 -0.19 15.94
N VAL A 46 8.52 -0.96 14.90
CA VAL A 46 8.06 -0.46 13.59
C VAL A 46 6.69 -1.04 13.28
N PRO A 47 5.60 -0.54 13.89
CA PRO A 47 4.29 -0.81 13.38
C PRO A 47 4.22 -0.16 12.00
N GLY A 48 3.93 -1.00 11.02
CA GLY A 48 3.42 -0.55 9.74
C GLY A 48 1.91 -0.56 9.81
N VAL A 49 1.27 0.57 9.54
CA VAL A 49 -0.20 0.66 9.51
C VAL A 49 -0.65 1.09 8.13
N TYR A 50 -1.67 0.42 7.61
CA TYR A 50 -2.40 0.87 6.43
C TYR A 50 -3.53 1.81 6.87
N LEU A 51 -3.54 3.01 6.32
CA LEU A 51 -4.69 3.90 6.33
C LEU A 51 -5.21 3.96 4.89
N GLY A 52 -6.18 3.10 4.59
CA GLY A 52 -6.64 2.87 3.22
C GLY A 52 -5.51 2.34 2.33
N SER A 53 -5.22 3.06 1.25
CA SER A 53 -4.12 2.76 0.34
C SER A 53 -2.75 3.30 0.80
N THR A 54 -2.72 4.14 1.85
CA THR A 54 -1.50 4.77 2.35
C THR A 54 -0.87 3.96 3.47
N PHE A 55 0.42 3.67 3.34
CA PHE A 55 1.19 3.01 4.38
C PHE A 55 1.94 4.02 5.25
N ILE A 56 1.81 3.90 6.56
CA ILE A 56 2.55 4.70 7.54
C ILE A 56 3.49 3.76 8.30
N SER A 57 4.79 4.00 8.14
CA SER A 57 5.83 3.35 8.94
C SER A 57 6.24 4.24 10.09
N ALA A 58 6.16 3.75 11.32
CA ALA A 58 6.75 4.41 12.47
C ALA A 58 8.26 4.08 12.64
N LYS A 59 8.96 3.73 11.56
CA LYS A 59 10.37 3.34 11.61
C LYS A 59 11.19 4.46 12.29
N PRO A 60 11.84 4.20 13.44
CA PRO A 60 12.52 5.24 14.17
C PRO A 60 13.73 5.74 13.39
N ARG A 61 14.03 7.04 13.55
CA ARG A 61 15.25 7.64 13.01
C ARG A 61 16.47 6.91 13.59
N TRP A 62 17.52 6.75 12.80
CA TRP A 62 18.77 6.08 13.23
C TRP A 62 19.32 6.61 14.56
N ALA A 63 19.26 7.93 14.77
CA ALA A 63 19.71 8.58 16.00
C ALA A 63 19.08 7.98 17.28
N THR A 64 17.83 7.50 17.19
CA THR A 64 17.09 6.88 18.29
C THR A 64 17.71 5.55 18.73
N ILE A 65 18.35 4.83 17.81
CA ILE A 65 18.87 3.48 18.05
C ILE A 65 20.41 3.43 18.04
N ALA A 66 21.06 4.54 17.68
CA ALA A 66 22.50 4.64 17.53
C ALA A 66 23.23 4.29 18.83
N GLY A 67 22.68 4.66 19.99
CA GLY A 67 23.24 4.29 21.30
C GLY A 67 23.33 2.77 21.48
N LEU A 68 22.25 2.05 21.18
CA LEU A 68 22.22 0.58 21.23
C LEU A 68 23.19 -0.02 20.20
N ALA A 69 23.20 0.50 18.98
CA ALA A 69 24.07 0.01 17.91
C ALA A 69 25.57 0.26 18.17
N ASN A 70 25.90 1.21 19.04
CA ASN A 70 27.27 1.55 19.41
C ASN A 70 27.71 0.95 20.75
N ALA A 71 26.80 0.32 21.51
CA ALA A 71 27.10 -0.19 22.85
C ALA A 71 28.07 -1.40 22.82
N SER A 72 27.91 -2.31 21.87
CA SER A 72 28.79 -3.46 21.65
C SER A 72 28.64 -4.00 20.23
N HIS A 73 29.52 -4.93 19.84
CA HIS A 73 29.38 -5.64 18.56
C HIS A 73 28.05 -6.39 18.46
N ASP A 74 27.67 -7.14 19.49
CA ASP A 74 26.44 -7.95 19.46
C ASP A 74 25.18 -7.09 19.49
N ALA A 75 25.20 -6.04 20.32
CA ALA A 75 24.13 -5.03 20.33
C ALA A 75 23.99 -4.34 18.96
N ARG A 76 25.11 -4.10 18.25
CA ARG A 76 25.08 -3.60 16.87
C ARG A 76 24.36 -4.54 15.93
N ILE A 77 24.72 -5.83 15.92
CA ILE A 77 24.10 -6.81 15.02
C ILE A 77 22.59 -6.91 15.30
N VAL A 78 22.20 -6.95 16.57
CA VAL A 78 20.80 -7.05 16.97
C VAL A 78 20.03 -5.76 16.61
N ALA A 79 20.61 -4.58 16.87
CA ALA A 79 20.00 -3.29 16.51
C ALA A 79 19.84 -3.12 14.99
N LEU A 80 20.87 -3.46 14.21
CA LEU A 80 20.83 -3.40 12.75
C LEU A 80 19.79 -4.38 12.19
N ARG A 81 19.73 -5.61 12.71
CA ARG A 81 18.72 -6.60 12.31
C ARG A 81 17.31 -6.10 12.57
N ALA A 82 17.05 -5.52 13.74
CA ALA A 82 15.75 -4.96 14.06
C ALA A 82 15.41 -3.74 13.19
N TRP A 83 16.38 -2.87 12.91
CA TRP A 83 16.15 -1.64 12.14
C TRP A 83 15.99 -1.88 10.63
N PHE A 84 16.78 -2.79 10.06
CA PHE A 84 16.66 -3.18 8.66
C PHE A 84 15.57 -4.21 8.40
N ARG A 85 14.87 -4.70 9.44
CA ARG A 85 13.71 -5.59 9.26
C ARG A 85 12.68 -5.01 8.28
N VAL A 86 12.46 -3.70 8.36
CA VAL A 86 11.59 -2.95 7.45
C VAL A 86 12.45 -2.06 6.56
N LEU A 87 12.30 -2.18 5.24
CA LEU A 87 12.95 -1.32 4.26
C LEU A 87 11.89 -0.57 3.44
N VAL A 88 12.14 0.73 3.22
CA VAL A 88 11.29 1.59 2.39
C VAL A 88 12.15 2.08 1.24
N LEU A 89 11.72 1.79 0.01
CA LEU A 89 12.32 2.26 -1.24
C LEU A 89 11.44 3.38 -1.77
N LYS A 90 12.04 4.54 -2.00
CA LYS A 90 11.37 5.76 -2.46
C LYS A 90 11.68 6.03 -3.92
N ASP A 91 12.92 5.83 -4.31
CA ASP A 91 13.41 6.16 -5.65
C ASP A 91 14.06 4.91 -6.28
N GLU A 92 14.18 4.88 -7.60
CA GLU A 92 14.69 3.70 -8.33
C GLU A 92 16.13 3.37 -7.91
N GLU A 93 16.96 4.37 -7.57
CA GLU A 93 18.32 4.14 -7.11
C GLU A 93 18.40 3.43 -5.74
N ASP A 94 17.32 3.41 -4.96
CA ASP A 94 17.30 2.74 -3.66
C ASP A 94 17.46 1.22 -3.79
N TRP A 95 17.02 0.62 -4.91
CA TRP A 95 17.25 -0.81 -5.19
C TRP A 95 18.73 -1.15 -5.25
N GLU A 96 19.49 -0.31 -5.96
CA GLU A 96 20.95 -0.44 -6.08
C GLU A 96 21.66 -0.26 -4.74
N VAL A 97 21.19 0.68 -3.91
CA VAL A 97 21.73 0.86 -2.56
C VAL A 97 21.41 -0.37 -1.70
N ALA A 98 20.18 -0.88 -1.75
CA ALA A 98 19.75 -2.01 -0.96
C ALA A 98 20.47 -3.31 -1.33
N SER A 99 20.77 -3.52 -2.62
CA SER A 99 21.49 -4.71 -3.12
C SER A 99 22.99 -4.67 -2.82
N LYS A 100 23.62 -3.47 -2.84
CA LYS A 100 25.07 -3.30 -2.58
C LYS A 100 25.49 -3.70 -1.17
N PHE A 101 24.61 -3.52 -0.18
CA PHE A 101 24.91 -3.84 1.21
C PHE A 101 24.26 -5.15 1.64
N SER A 102 25.02 -6.25 1.55
CA SER A 102 24.54 -7.61 1.90
C SER A 102 23.90 -7.73 3.28
N ILE A 103 24.32 -6.90 4.25
CA ILE A 103 23.72 -6.86 5.59
C ILE A 103 22.29 -6.33 5.59
N ILE A 104 21.99 -5.35 4.73
CA ILE A 104 20.63 -4.80 4.55
C ILE A 104 19.77 -5.92 3.96
N ALA A 105 20.17 -6.42 2.80
CA ALA A 105 19.48 -7.48 2.06
C ALA A 105 19.13 -8.69 2.94
N ARG A 106 20.07 -9.13 3.79
CA ARG A 106 19.89 -10.28 4.70
C ARG A 106 18.89 -10.03 5.83
N PHE A 107 18.68 -8.78 6.25
CA PHE A 107 17.83 -8.44 7.39
C PHE A 107 16.44 -7.95 7.01
N VAL A 108 16.21 -7.51 5.77
CA VAL A 108 14.87 -7.16 5.31
C VAL A 108 13.92 -8.36 5.43
N ARG A 109 12.78 -8.11 6.05
CA ARG A 109 11.63 -9.03 6.16
C ARG A 109 10.38 -8.41 5.57
N GLU A 110 10.30 -7.09 5.56
CA GLU A 110 9.15 -6.33 5.10
C GLU A 110 9.66 -5.20 4.20
N LEU A 111 9.17 -5.16 2.96
CA LEU A 111 9.58 -4.20 1.96
C LEU A 111 8.40 -3.30 1.59
N TYR A 112 8.65 -2.00 1.52
CA TYR A 112 7.70 -0.99 1.07
C TYR A 112 8.29 -0.26 -0.12
N VAL A 113 7.57 -0.27 -1.24
CA VAL A 113 8.05 0.29 -2.50
C VAL A 113 7.08 1.39 -2.92
N HIS A 114 7.57 2.62 -2.97
CA HIS A 114 6.83 3.74 -3.54
C HIS A 114 6.75 3.60 -5.07
N ALA A 115 5.75 4.24 -5.68
CA ALA A 115 5.59 4.23 -7.14
C ALA A 115 6.82 4.77 -7.87
N THR A 116 7.50 5.78 -7.31
CA THR A 116 8.73 6.36 -7.85
C THR A 116 9.96 5.45 -7.75
N ALA A 117 9.89 4.39 -6.93
CA ALA A 117 10.91 3.35 -6.88
C ALA A 117 10.66 2.25 -7.94
N LEU A 118 9.58 2.35 -8.72
CA LEU A 118 9.26 1.42 -9.79
C LEU A 118 9.38 2.15 -11.11
N GLY A 119 10.24 1.63 -11.98
CA GLY A 119 10.43 2.11 -13.33
C GLY A 119 10.50 0.96 -14.33
N PRO A 120 10.47 1.26 -15.64
CA PRO A 120 10.64 0.26 -16.70
C PRO A 120 11.98 -0.49 -16.61
N THR A 121 12.97 0.09 -15.94
CA THR A 121 14.31 -0.48 -15.72
C THR A 121 14.43 -1.28 -14.43
N THR A 122 13.41 -1.29 -13.58
CA THR A 122 13.41 -2.09 -12.35
C THR A 122 13.44 -3.57 -12.70
N ALA A 123 14.45 -4.29 -12.17
CA ALA A 123 14.64 -5.70 -12.47
C ALA A 123 13.42 -6.55 -12.04
N THR A 124 13.00 -7.48 -12.89
CA THR A 124 11.82 -8.33 -12.67
C THR A 124 11.96 -9.28 -11.48
N ASP A 125 13.20 -9.53 -11.06
CA ASP A 125 13.60 -10.37 -9.93
C ASP A 125 14.11 -9.57 -8.73
N ALA A 126 13.92 -8.24 -8.69
CA ALA A 126 14.50 -7.39 -7.65
C ALA A 126 14.13 -7.82 -6.21
N LEU A 127 12.95 -8.41 -6.02
CA LEU A 127 12.52 -8.95 -4.72
C LEU A 127 13.38 -10.14 -4.23
N LEU A 128 14.00 -10.90 -5.14
CA LEU A 128 14.90 -12.01 -4.80
C LEU A 128 16.18 -11.53 -4.09
N THR A 129 16.51 -10.23 -4.19
CA THR A 129 17.59 -9.60 -3.42
C THR A 129 17.42 -9.78 -1.92
N PHE A 130 16.18 -9.98 -1.45
CA PHE A 130 15.84 -10.09 -0.04
C PHE A 130 15.47 -11.54 0.33
N PRO A 131 16.45 -12.42 0.61
CA PRO A 131 16.23 -13.87 0.75
C PRO A 131 15.36 -14.28 1.95
N ALA A 132 15.02 -13.35 2.82
CA ALA A 132 14.16 -13.61 3.97
C ALA A 132 12.93 -12.67 3.98
N LEU A 133 12.62 -12.06 2.85
CA LEU A 133 11.41 -11.28 2.66
C LEU A 133 10.17 -12.12 2.96
N ARG A 134 9.30 -11.58 3.81
CA ARG A 134 8.02 -12.20 4.23
C ARG A 134 6.82 -11.35 3.85
N ALA A 135 6.99 -10.04 3.73
CA ALA A 135 5.94 -9.14 3.27
C ALA A 135 6.48 -8.12 2.27
N ALA A 136 5.72 -7.83 1.23
CA ALA A 136 5.99 -6.76 0.29
C ALA A 136 4.73 -5.92 0.10
N HIS A 137 4.88 -4.60 0.17
CA HIS A 137 3.86 -3.63 -0.19
C HIS A 137 4.40 -2.75 -1.30
N ILE A 138 3.74 -2.78 -2.44
CA ILE A 138 4.18 -2.15 -3.67
C ILE A 138 3.07 -1.20 -4.10
N ASN A 139 3.38 0.09 -4.08
CA ASN A 139 2.56 1.10 -4.74
C ASN A 139 2.85 1.03 -6.24
N ALA A 140 1.93 0.43 -6.98
CA ALA A 140 2.02 0.14 -8.40
C ALA A 140 1.38 1.24 -9.28
N HIS A 141 1.23 2.46 -8.78
CA HIS A 141 0.64 3.59 -9.54
C HIS A 141 1.36 3.85 -10.88
N ASN A 142 2.65 3.53 -10.96
CA ASN A 142 3.42 3.71 -12.19
C ASN A 142 3.44 2.46 -13.09
N ASP A 143 2.66 1.40 -12.83
CA ASP A 143 2.64 0.13 -13.60
C ASP A 143 2.14 0.24 -15.05
N VAL A 144 1.93 1.47 -15.51
CA VAL A 144 1.53 1.83 -16.85
C VAL A 144 2.40 2.98 -17.36
N THR A 145 2.80 2.89 -18.62
CA THR A 145 3.46 4.00 -19.34
C THR A 145 2.64 4.36 -20.57
N PHE A 146 2.71 5.61 -20.99
CA PHE A 146 2.09 6.08 -22.23
C PHE A 146 3.16 6.29 -23.30
N ASP A 147 3.05 5.53 -24.39
CA ASP A 147 3.81 5.74 -25.60
C ASP A 147 2.92 6.45 -26.63
N VAL A 148 3.42 7.51 -27.27
CA VAL A 148 2.62 8.32 -28.22
C VAL A 148 2.20 7.51 -29.46
N CYS A 149 2.99 6.51 -29.85
CA CYS A 149 2.76 5.69 -31.03
C CYS A 149 1.98 4.41 -30.71
N GLU A 150 2.27 3.80 -29.56
CA GLU A 150 1.72 2.49 -29.18
C GLU A 150 0.61 2.57 -28.12
N GLY A 151 0.38 3.74 -27.54
CA GLY A 151 -0.61 3.96 -26.48
C GLY A 151 -0.11 3.47 -25.12
N TYR A 152 -1.06 3.07 -24.28
CA TYR A 152 -0.77 2.61 -22.93
C TYR A 152 -0.14 1.22 -22.92
N LYS A 153 1.03 1.12 -22.30
CA LYS A 153 1.76 -0.13 -22.05
C LYS A 153 1.73 -0.44 -20.57
N TYR A 154 1.10 -1.56 -20.23
CA TYR A 154 1.12 -2.13 -18.90
C TYR A 154 2.34 -3.01 -18.75
N TYR A 155 2.95 -3.00 -17.58
CA TYR A 155 4.03 -3.93 -17.28
C TYR A 155 3.79 -4.64 -15.96
N THR A 156 4.03 -5.94 -16.00
CA THR A 156 3.93 -6.78 -14.81
C THR A 156 5.12 -6.46 -13.92
N LEU A 157 4.86 -5.64 -12.90
CA LEU A 157 5.83 -5.31 -11.87
C LEU A 157 6.20 -6.56 -11.08
N LEU A 158 7.51 -6.82 -11.01
CA LEU A 158 8.11 -7.84 -10.13
C LEU A 158 7.44 -9.22 -10.27
N PRO A 159 7.41 -9.81 -11.48
CA PRO A 159 6.75 -11.09 -11.73
C PRO A 159 7.40 -12.25 -10.96
N ILE A 160 8.67 -12.10 -10.57
CA ILE A 160 9.39 -13.13 -9.82
C ILE A 160 9.37 -12.76 -8.35
N ILE A 161 8.66 -13.58 -7.58
CA ILE A 161 8.45 -13.40 -6.15
C ILE A 161 9.32 -14.41 -5.36
N PRO A 162 9.97 -14.01 -4.26
CA PRO A 162 10.80 -14.91 -3.47
C PRO A 162 9.97 -16.00 -2.78
N GLN A 163 10.54 -17.20 -2.73
CA GLN A 163 10.02 -18.26 -1.89
C GLN A 163 9.98 -17.79 -0.43
N GLY A 164 8.85 -18.00 0.21
CA GLY A 164 8.65 -17.58 1.59
C GLY A 164 7.95 -16.25 1.79
N LEU A 165 7.56 -15.55 0.72
CA LEU A 165 6.67 -14.41 0.82
C LEU A 165 5.30 -14.87 1.35
N LYS A 166 4.88 -14.28 2.47
CA LYS A 166 3.60 -14.58 3.13
C LYS A 166 2.55 -13.53 2.87
N ARG A 167 2.96 -12.28 2.63
CA ARG A 167 2.03 -11.16 2.39
C ARG A 167 2.47 -10.35 1.20
N LEU A 168 1.55 -10.12 0.27
CA LEU A 168 1.76 -9.23 -0.85
C LEU A 168 0.62 -8.23 -0.91
N ALA A 169 0.96 -6.95 -0.98
CA ALA A 169 0.01 -5.89 -1.25
C ALA A 169 0.48 -5.11 -2.47
N LEU A 170 -0.33 -5.12 -3.53
CA LEU A 170 -0.19 -4.27 -4.69
C LEU A 170 -1.28 -3.21 -4.57
N THR A 171 -0.91 -1.93 -4.49
CA THR A 171 -1.88 -0.83 -4.38
C THR A 171 -1.77 0.10 -5.57
N HIS A 172 -2.86 0.79 -5.88
CA HIS A 172 -2.91 1.74 -6.99
C HIS A 172 -2.55 1.12 -8.35
N THR A 173 -2.85 -0.16 -8.60
CA THR A 173 -2.54 -0.79 -9.89
C THR A 173 -3.46 -0.29 -11.00
N HIS A 174 -2.92 -0.11 -12.20
CA HIS A 174 -3.70 0.04 -13.44
C HIS A 174 -3.74 -1.25 -14.25
N ALA A 175 -2.66 -2.04 -14.24
CA ALA A 175 -2.58 -3.25 -15.07
C ALA A 175 -3.51 -4.36 -14.55
N PRO A 176 -4.05 -5.23 -15.42
CA PRO A 176 -4.87 -6.38 -15.04
C PRO A 176 -4.18 -7.33 -14.04
N ASP A 177 -4.96 -8.09 -13.26
CA ASP A 177 -4.41 -8.98 -12.23
C ASP A 177 -4.06 -10.39 -12.76
N GLY A 178 -4.55 -10.79 -13.93
CA GLY A 178 -4.44 -12.17 -14.44
C GLY A 178 -3.02 -12.72 -14.47
N GLU A 179 -2.10 -12.04 -15.16
CA GLU A 179 -0.68 -12.45 -15.24
C GLU A 179 -0.01 -12.51 -13.86
N ARG A 180 -0.39 -11.59 -12.95
CA ARG A 180 0.15 -11.55 -11.59
C ARG A 180 -0.33 -12.72 -10.76
N LEU A 181 -1.62 -13.05 -10.85
CA LEU A 181 -2.21 -14.20 -10.16
C LEU A 181 -1.63 -15.52 -10.68
N GLU A 182 -1.39 -15.61 -11.99
CA GLU A 182 -0.70 -16.74 -12.59
C GLU A 182 0.73 -16.88 -12.06
N ALA A 183 1.50 -15.78 -11.98
CA ALA A 183 2.82 -15.80 -11.38
C ALA A 183 2.77 -16.21 -9.89
N LEU A 184 1.77 -15.73 -9.13
CA LEU A 184 1.60 -16.07 -7.72
C LEU A 184 1.28 -17.55 -7.50
N ALA A 185 0.50 -18.14 -8.42
CA ALA A 185 0.19 -19.57 -8.41
C ALA A 185 1.43 -20.46 -8.52
N GLN A 186 2.50 -19.99 -9.18
CA GLN A 186 3.70 -20.78 -9.48
C GLN A 186 4.72 -20.84 -8.33
N ILE A 187 4.71 -19.89 -7.38
CA ILE A 187 5.77 -19.74 -6.35
C ILE A 187 5.77 -20.88 -5.32
N GLY A 188 4.66 -21.62 -5.21
CA GLY A 188 4.49 -22.65 -4.18
C GLY A 188 4.12 -22.04 -2.82
N GLY A 189 2.82 -21.83 -2.62
CA GLY A 189 2.12 -22.08 -1.36
C GLY A 189 2.48 -21.32 -0.08
N GLU A 190 3.38 -20.34 0.02
CA GLU A 190 3.56 -19.64 1.33
C GLU A 190 2.72 -18.37 1.50
N LEU A 191 2.08 -17.88 0.43
CA LEU A 191 1.28 -16.66 0.48
C LEU A 191 -0.01 -16.87 1.30
N GLU A 192 -0.14 -16.10 2.37
CA GLU A 192 -1.26 -16.11 3.32
C GLU A 192 -2.18 -14.89 3.17
N GLU A 193 -1.64 -13.75 2.75
CA GLU A 193 -2.38 -12.50 2.53
C GLU A 193 -2.05 -11.90 1.16
N LEU A 194 -3.08 -11.58 0.41
CA LEU A 194 -2.99 -10.87 -0.87
C LEU A 194 -3.89 -9.63 -0.84
N ARG A 195 -3.34 -8.49 -1.25
CA ARG A 195 -4.12 -7.27 -1.49
C ARG A 195 -3.91 -6.80 -2.92
N LEU A 196 -5.00 -6.65 -3.66
CA LEU A 196 -5.05 -6.18 -5.03
C LEU A 196 -5.84 -4.87 -5.06
N GLY A 197 -5.18 -3.78 -4.70
CA GLY A 197 -5.75 -2.43 -4.73
C GLY A 197 -5.60 -1.79 -6.10
N ARG A 198 -6.71 -1.33 -6.66
CA ARG A 198 -6.73 -0.56 -7.91
C ARG A 198 -6.39 0.90 -7.66
N CYS A 199 -5.83 1.57 -8.67
CA CYS A 199 -5.91 3.02 -8.71
C CYS A 199 -7.36 3.38 -9.02
N THR A 200 -7.92 4.35 -8.31
CA THR A 200 -9.34 4.72 -8.40
C THR A 200 -9.47 6.23 -8.55
N LEU A 201 -10.69 6.71 -8.78
CA LEU A 201 -10.95 8.15 -8.84
C LEU A 201 -10.61 8.88 -7.51
N PHE A 202 -10.66 8.18 -6.37
CA PHE A 202 -10.28 8.73 -5.06
C PHE A 202 -8.77 8.87 -4.89
N ASP A 203 -7.99 8.00 -5.53
CA ASP A 203 -6.53 8.11 -5.56
C ASP A 203 -6.11 9.28 -6.45
N CYS A 204 -6.76 9.46 -7.60
CA CYS A 204 -6.55 10.61 -8.46
C CYS A 204 -6.79 11.93 -7.72
N ALA A 205 -7.89 12.01 -6.97
CA ALA A 205 -8.26 13.20 -6.21
C ALA A 205 -7.23 13.56 -5.13
N THR A 206 -6.46 12.60 -4.63
CA THR A 206 -5.49 12.82 -3.54
C THR A 206 -4.04 12.87 -4.00
N GLN A 207 -3.69 12.17 -5.08
CA GLN A 207 -2.30 11.97 -5.51
C GLN A 207 -2.01 12.50 -6.92
N GLY A 208 -3.02 12.87 -7.71
CA GLY A 208 -2.85 13.30 -9.10
C GLY A 208 -2.40 12.14 -9.99
N CYS A 209 -3.36 11.41 -10.55
CA CYS A 209 -3.10 10.29 -11.45
C CYS A 209 -3.26 10.75 -12.91
N SER A 210 -2.20 10.64 -13.71
CA SER A 210 -2.23 11.04 -15.13
C SER A 210 -2.94 10.04 -16.05
N TYR A 211 -3.18 8.81 -15.58
CA TYR A 211 -3.90 7.78 -16.34
C TYR A 211 -5.37 8.18 -16.55
N TRP A 212 -6.04 8.61 -15.47
CA TRP A 212 -7.47 8.85 -15.49
C TRP A 212 -7.95 9.90 -16.49
N PRO A 213 -7.29 11.05 -16.68
CA PRO A 213 -7.66 12.00 -17.74
C PRO A 213 -7.76 11.39 -19.14
N ALA A 214 -7.05 10.29 -19.44
CA ALA A 214 -7.13 9.62 -20.73
C ALA A 214 -8.24 8.56 -20.82
N PHE A 215 -8.82 8.16 -19.68
CA PHE A 215 -9.92 7.19 -19.57
C PHE A 215 -11.13 7.81 -18.84
N PRO A 216 -11.73 8.88 -19.39
CA PRO A 216 -12.78 9.66 -18.72
C PRO A 216 -14.07 8.87 -18.44
N HIS A 217 -14.22 7.70 -19.06
CA HIS A 217 -15.40 6.85 -18.99
C HIS A 217 -15.16 5.55 -18.19
N ASP A 218 -13.94 5.29 -17.74
CA ASP A 218 -13.61 4.04 -17.05
C ASP A 218 -13.36 4.25 -15.53
N HIS A 219 -13.51 5.48 -15.03
CA HIS A 219 -13.31 5.80 -13.61
C HIS A 219 -14.21 5.00 -12.67
N ASP A 220 -15.37 4.63 -13.19
CA ASP A 220 -16.44 3.91 -12.52
C ASP A 220 -16.50 2.44 -12.95
N ALA A 221 -15.54 1.97 -13.77
CA ALA A 221 -15.43 0.57 -14.18
C ALA A 221 -15.21 -0.39 -12.98
N TYR A 222 -14.78 0.15 -11.85
CA TYR A 222 -14.62 -0.57 -10.60
C TYR A 222 -15.81 -0.44 -9.65
N PHE A 223 -16.93 0.15 -10.09
CA PHE A 223 -18.17 0.32 -9.33
C PHE A 223 -19.30 -0.45 -9.97
N SER A 224 -19.70 -1.55 -9.33
CA SER A 224 -20.92 -2.26 -9.71
C SER A 224 -21.35 -3.21 -8.59
N ASP A 225 -22.61 -3.12 -8.20
CA ASP A 225 -23.30 -4.16 -7.43
C ASP A 225 -23.81 -5.29 -8.36
N ALA A 226 -24.17 -4.95 -9.60
CA ALA A 226 -24.52 -5.92 -10.62
C ALA A 226 -23.30 -6.77 -11.03
N GLY A 227 -23.49 -8.09 -11.15
CA GLY A 227 -22.40 -8.99 -11.54
C GLY A 227 -21.43 -9.36 -10.40
N ALA A 228 -21.69 -8.95 -9.15
CA ALA A 228 -20.76 -9.15 -8.03
C ALA A 228 -20.45 -10.64 -7.78
N VAL A 229 -21.42 -11.53 -7.94
CA VAL A 229 -21.25 -12.99 -7.77
C VAL A 229 -20.44 -13.59 -8.92
N GLU A 230 -20.69 -13.14 -10.15
CA GLU A 230 -19.97 -13.56 -11.35
C GLU A 230 -18.50 -13.13 -11.28
N TYR A 231 -18.24 -11.89 -10.86
CA TYR A 231 -16.88 -11.39 -10.60
C TYR A 231 -16.20 -12.22 -9.51
N ALA A 232 -16.87 -12.43 -8.37
CA ALA A 232 -16.35 -13.25 -7.27
C ALA A 232 -16.05 -14.70 -7.71
N THR A 233 -16.88 -15.26 -8.59
CA THR A 233 -16.69 -16.61 -9.14
C THR A 233 -15.50 -16.65 -10.10
N SER A 234 -15.34 -15.64 -10.95
CA SER A 234 -14.21 -15.52 -11.87
C SER A 234 -12.90 -15.41 -11.10
N ILE A 235 -12.81 -14.46 -10.16
CA ILE A 235 -11.57 -14.26 -9.40
C ILE A 235 -11.24 -15.46 -8.50
N ALA A 236 -12.25 -16.21 -8.04
CA ALA A 236 -12.02 -17.44 -7.29
C ALA A 236 -11.25 -18.49 -8.12
N GLN A 237 -11.47 -18.56 -9.44
CA GLN A 237 -10.74 -19.48 -10.31
C GLN A 237 -9.26 -19.11 -10.38
N ASP A 238 -8.96 -17.83 -10.45
CA ASP A 238 -7.58 -17.32 -10.49
C ASP A 238 -6.88 -17.47 -9.13
N LEU A 239 -7.62 -17.41 -8.02
CA LEU A 239 -7.09 -17.55 -6.67
C LEU A 239 -6.96 -19.00 -6.20
N ALA A 240 -7.74 -19.93 -6.76
CA ALA A 240 -7.76 -21.35 -6.37
C ALA A 240 -6.37 -22.03 -6.33
N PRO A 241 -5.42 -21.71 -7.23
CA PRO A 241 -4.06 -22.25 -7.16
C PRO A 241 -3.24 -21.79 -5.94
N ILE A 242 -3.59 -20.67 -5.29
CA ILE A 242 -2.87 -20.09 -4.16
C ILE A 242 -3.34 -20.73 -2.85
N LYS A 243 -2.87 -21.96 -2.60
CA LYS A 243 -3.45 -22.89 -1.60
C LYS A 243 -3.49 -22.40 -0.15
N ASN A 244 -2.55 -21.53 0.26
CA ASN A 244 -2.46 -21.07 1.65
C ASN A 244 -3.06 -19.68 1.86
N LEU A 245 -3.75 -19.13 0.86
CA LEU A 245 -4.37 -17.83 0.95
C LEU A 245 -5.50 -17.85 2.00
N ARG A 246 -5.37 -16.98 3.00
CA ARG A 246 -6.31 -16.83 4.13
C ARG A 246 -7.00 -15.47 4.13
N VAL A 247 -6.29 -14.43 3.67
CA VAL A 247 -6.80 -13.06 3.64
C VAL A 247 -6.69 -12.52 2.23
N ILE A 248 -7.80 -12.02 1.69
CA ILE A 248 -7.84 -11.36 0.39
C ILE A 248 -8.46 -9.97 0.52
N HIS A 249 -7.82 -8.99 -0.12
CA HIS A 249 -8.38 -7.66 -0.32
C HIS A 249 -8.47 -7.37 -1.82
N LEU A 250 -9.66 -7.02 -2.28
CA LEU A 250 -9.94 -6.68 -3.68
C LEU A 250 -10.37 -5.20 -3.74
N GLY A 251 -9.62 -4.40 -4.50
CA GLY A 251 -9.81 -2.97 -4.68
C GLY A 251 -10.95 -2.62 -5.64
N VAL A 252 -12.05 -3.36 -5.58
CA VAL A 252 -13.27 -3.11 -6.36
C VAL A 252 -14.40 -2.69 -5.43
N TYR A 253 -15.23 -1.76 -5.89
CA TYR A 253 -16.40 -1.27 -5.16
C TYR A 253 -17.64 -2.03 -5.62
N LEU A 254 -18.25 -2.78 -4.71
CA LEU A 254 -19.52 -3.46 -4.98
C LEU A 254 -20.72 -2.54 -4.74
N THR A 255 -20.54 -1.24 -5.02
CA THR A 255 -21.55 -0.20 -4.88
C THR A 255 -22.18 0.09 -6.23
N PRO A 256 -23.51 0.32 -6.30
CA PRO A 256 -24.18 0.67 -7.55
C PRO A 256 -23.50 1.84 -8.26
N HIS A 257 -23.34 1.73 -9.57
CA HIS A 257 -22.69 2.74 -10.40
C HIS A 257 -23.35 4.13 -10.26
N ASP A 258 -24.68 4.16 -10.14
CA ASP A 258 -25.46 5.38 -9.99
C ASP A 258 -25.17 6.13 -8.68
N ALA A 259 -24.49 5.51 -7.71
CA ALA A 259 -24.09 6.16 -6.46
C ALA A 259 -23.14 7.34 -6.71
N LEU A 260 -22.25 7.24 -7.70
CA LEU A 260 -21.30 8.30 -8.03
C LEU A 260 -22.01 9.53 -8.62
N SER A 261 -22.87 9.31 -9.61
CA SER A 261 -23.61 10.37 -10.28
C SER A 261 -24.63 11.03 -9.34
N THR A 262 -25.32 10.23 -8.52
CA THR A 262 -26.27 10.71 -7.52
C THR A 262 -25.56 11.52 -6.44
N HIS A 263 -24.42 11.03 -5.92
CA HIS A 263 -23.60 11.79 -4.99
C HIS A 263 -23.22 13.15 -5.58
N GLN A 264 -22.67 13.13 -6.79
CA GLN A 264 -22.19 14.32 -7.48
C GLN A 264 -23.32 15.36 -7.69
N HIS A 265 -24.48 14.93 -8.17
CA HIS A 265 -25.52 15.86 -8.64
C HIS A 265 -26.58 16.19 -7.59
N GLN A 266 -26.78 15.32 -6.59
CA GLN A 266 -27.91 15.43 -5.66
C GLN A 266 -27.46 15.58 -4.21
N HIS A 267 -26.38 14.91 -3.80
CA HIS A 267 -25.96 14.92 -2.40
C HIS A 267 -24.78 15.83 -2.10
N SER A 268 -23.96 16.14 -3.12
CA SER A 268 -22.85 17.05 -2.94
C SER A 268 -23.35 18.49 -2.96
N HIS A 269 -23.13 19.20 -1.85
CA HIS A 269 -23.36 20.65 -1.78
C HIS A 269 -22.23 21.45 -2.45
N VAL A 270 -21.32 20.79 -3.18
CA VAL A 270 -20.27 21.47 -3.92
C VAL A 270 -20.99 22.30 -5.00
N PRO A 271 -20.90 23.65 -4.96
CA PRO A 271 -21.51 24.47 -5.99
C PRO A 271 -20.95 23.99 -7.33
N MET A 272 -21.83 23.54 -8.23
CA MET A 272 -21.46 23.37 -9.62
C MET A 272 -21.13 24.77 -10.13
N ALA A 273 -19.89 25.22 -9.92
CA ALA A 273 -19.37 26.38 -10.61
C ALA A 273 -19.50 26.03 -12.10
N SER A 274 -20.41 26.71 -12.80
CA SER A 274 -20.48 26.65 -14.25
C SER A 274 -19.05 26.79 -14.79
N PRO A 275 -18.65 26.01 -15.82
CA PRO A 275 -17.29 26.02 -16.30
C PRO A 275 -16.95 27.42 -16.79
N SER A 276 -16.39 28.22 -15.90
CA SER A 276 -15.70 29.45 -16.25
C SER A 276 -14.42 28.94 -16.88
N LEU A 277 -14.17 29.32 -18.13
CA LEU A 277 -13.02 28.99 -18.97
C LEU A 277 -11.64 29.37 -18.37
N THR A 278 -11.57 29.61 -17.07
CA THR A 278 -10.43 30.13 -16.30
C THR A 278 -10.01 29.22 -15.14
N ALA A 279 -10.60 28.02 -15.00
CA ALA A 279 -10.12 27.02 -14.04
C ALA A 279 -8.64 26.73 -14.34
N THR A 280 -7.78 27.34 -13.53
CA THR A 280 -6.33 27.29 -13.66
C THR A 280 -5.91 25.85 -13.41
N ILE A 281 -5.53 25.12 -14.45
CA ILE A 281 -4.96 23.78 -14.37
C ILE A 281 -3.82 23.84 -13.35
N PRO A 282 -3.90 23.13 -12.21
CA PRO A 282 -2.77 23.07 -11.30
C PRO A 282 -1.68 22.29 -12.02
N ASN A 283 -0.51 22.94 -12.14
CA ASN A 283 0.76 22.40 -12.66
C ASN A 283 1.01 22.57 -14.17
N LEU A 284 1.45 23.78 -14.56
CA LEU A 284 1.95 24.06 -15.91
C LEU A 284 3.24 23.26 -16.24
N ASP A 285 3.98 22.79 -15.23
CA ASP A 285 5.17 21.95 -15.43
C ASP A 285 4.82 20.49 -15.78
N SER A 286 3.57 20.04 -15.57
CA SER A 286 3.08 18.74 -16.06
C SER A 286 2.65 18.76 -17.54
N LEU A 287 2.68 19.94 -18.19
CA LEU A 287 2.29 20.13 -19.60
C LEU A 287 3.47 20.23 -20.57
N ILE A 288 4.70 19.86 -20.15
CA ILE A 288 5.86 19.78 -21.06
C ILE A 288 5.64 18.73 -22.17
N HIS A 289 4.66 17.84 -21.98
CA HIS A 289 4.09 17.05 -23.06
C HIS A 289 2.68 17.56 -23.36
N PRO A 290 2.44 18.23 -24.51
CA PRO A 290 1.07 18.53 -24.90
C PRO A 290 0.29 17.21 -25.00
N PRO A 291 -0.93 17.12 -24.43
CA PRO A 291 -1.75 15.94 -24.66
C PRO A 291 -1.90 15.75 -26.17
N PRO A 292 -1.87 14.49 -26.68
CA PRO A 292 -2.02 14.24 -28.11
C PRO A 292 -3.23 15.01 -28.66
N PRO A 293 -3.16 15.57 -29.88
CA PRO A 293 -4.18 16.48 -30.42
C PRO A 293 -5.61 15.91 -30.45
N HIS A 294 -5.77 14.60 -30.25
CA HIS A 294 -7.05 13.92 -30.16
C HIS A 294 -7.74 13.99 -28.77
N HIS A 295 -7.04 14.39 -27.70
CA HIS A 295 -7.61 14.50 -26.35
C HIS A 295 -8.13 15.89 -25.99
N LEU A 296 -7.72 16.94 -26.72
CA LEU A 296 -8.25 18.30 -26.49
C LEU A 296 -9.74 18.40 -26.83
N HIS A 297 -10.24 17.61 -27.79
CA HIS A 297 -11.67 17.55 -28.09
C HIS A 297 -12.49 16.87 -26.96
N LEU A 298 -11.88 15.93 -26.23
CA LEU A 298 -12.41 15.30 -25.01
C LEU A 298 -12.19 16.15 -23.75
N LEU A 299 -11.91 17.45 -23.88
CA LEU A 299 -12.04 18.43 -22.79
C LEU A 299 -13.13 19.47 -23.10
N HIS A 300 -13.65 19.47 -24.33
CA HIS A 300 -14.61 20.46 -24.84
C HIS A 300 -16.02 19.90 -25.02
N HIS A 301 -16.31 18.66 -24.60
CA HIS A 301 -17.68 18.16 -24.64
C HIS A 301 -18.57 18.81 -23.56
N PRO A 302 -19.75 19.36 -23.91
CA PRO A 302 -20.65 20.04 -22.98
C PRO A 302 -21.27 19.11 -21.91
N HIS A 303 -20.97 17.81 -21.96
CA HIS A 303 -21.32 16.80 -20.96
C HIS A 303 -20.11 16.27 -20.19
N HIS A 304 -18.98 16.99 -20.17
CA HIS A 304 -17.93 16.70 -19.19
C HIS A 304 -18.52 16.82 -17.79
N ARG A 305 -18.84 15.65 -17.20
CA ARG A 305 -19.17 15.49 -15.79
C ARG A 305 -18.17 16.33 -15.00
N ALA A 306 -18.65 17.14 -14.07
CA ALA A 306 -17.78 17.95 -13.22
C ALA A 306 -16.68 17.04 -12.63
N PRO A 307 -15.45 17.54 -12.42
CA PRO A 307 -14.31 16.66 -12.18
C PRO A 307 -14.58 15.78 -10.97
N LEU A 308 -14.82 14.48 -11.23
CA LEU A 308 -14.90 13.42 -10.22
C LEU A 308 -13.58 13.33 -9.42
N HIS A 309 -12.55 14.08 -9.81
CA HIS A 309 -11.26 14.18 -9.14
C HIS A 309 -11.20 15.28 -8.09
N SER A 310 -12.31 15.94 -7.73
CA SER A 310 -12.28 16.94 -6.66
C SER A 310 -12.09 16.27 -5.28
N PRO A 311 -11.00 16.53 -4.54
CA PRO A 311 -10.80 15.95 -3.21
C PRO A 311 -11.90 16.34 -2.23
N THR A 312 -12.46 17.56 -2.37
CA THR A 312 -13.54 18.04 -1.49
C THR A 312 -14.85 17.31 -1.72
N LEU A 313 -15.10 16.83 -2.94
CA LEU A 313 -16.33 16.11 -3.30
C LEU A 313 -16.47 14.80 -2.51
N TRP A 314 -15.36 14.12 -2.24
CA TRP A 314 -15.34 12.78 -1.62
C TRP A 314 -14.78 12.76 -0.20
N SER A 315 -14.32 13.89 0.33
CA SER A 315 -13.61 13.96 1.61
C SER A 315 -14.43 13.51 2.82
N THR A 316 -15.75 13.58 2.75
CA THR A 316 -16.66 13.25 3.86
C THR A 316 -17.63 12.14 3.47
N PRO A 317 -17.81 11.11 4.30
CA PRO A 317 -18.88 10.12 4.11
C PRO A 317 -20.24 10.81 3.94
N CYS A 318 -21.00 10.39 2.94
CA CYS A 318 -22.31 10.96 2.65
C CYS A 318 -23.42 10.07 3.23
N GLU A 319 -24.11 10.57 4.26
CA GLU A 319 -25.21 9.83 4.92
C GLU A 319 -26.37 9.53 3.96
N ALA A 320 -26.67 10.45 3.03
CA ALA A 320 -27.71 10.25 2.03
C ALA A 320 -27.34 9.10 1.07
N CYS A 321 -26.11 9.08 0.54
CA CYS A 321 -25.62 7.96 -0.26
C CYS A 321 -25.61 6.64 0.53
N PHE A 322 -25.18 6.67 1.79
CA PHE A 322 -25.19 5.47 2.63
C PHE A 322 -26.61 4.94 2.83
N THR A 323 -27.58 5.82 3.04
CA THR A 323 -28.98 5.44 3.22
C THR A 323 -29.57 4.86 1.94
N GLU A 324 -29.27 5.48 0.79
CA GLU A 324 -29.82 5.09 -0.51
C GLU A 324 -29.16 3.83 -1.09
N PHE A 325 -27.83 3.79 -1.13
CA PHE A 325 -27.06 2.75 -1.82
C PHE A 325 -26.44 1.72 -0.87
N GLY A 326 -26.30 2.03 0.42
CA GLY A 326 -25.69 1.14 1.41
C GLY A 326 -26.33 -0.25 1.51
N PRO A 327 -27.67 -0.40 1.52
CA PRO A 327 -28.30 -1.71 1.53
C PRO A 327 -27.93 -2.57 0.32
N ALA A 328 -27.97 -2.00 -0.90
CA ALA A 328 -27.61 -2.71 -2.13
C ALA A 328 -26.13 -3.14 -2.12
N THR A 329 -25.23 -2.23 -1.71
CA THR A 329 -23.81 -2.54 -1.55
C THR A 329 -23.58 -3.69 -0.57
N GLN A 330 -24.21 -3.67 0.60
CA GLN A 330 -24.03 -4.72 1.61
C GLN A 330 -24.52 -6.09 1.11
N ILE A 331 -25.64 -6.12 0.38
CA ILE A 331 -26.16 -7.35 -0.23
C ILE A 331 -25.16 -7.89 -1.26
N ALA A 332 -24.64 -7.03 -2.14
CA ALA A 332 -23.68 -7.40 -3.17
C ALA A 332 -22.36 -7.92 -2.55
N GLU A 333 -21.82 -7.21 -1.55
CA GLU A 333 -20.62 -7.63 -0.82
C GLU A 333 -20.81 -8.96 -0.09
N HIS A 334 -21.94 -9.18 0.57
CA HIS A 334 -22.23 -10.45 1.25
C HIS A 334 -22.33 -11.61 0.25
N ALA A 335 -23.07 -11.40 -0.85
CA ALA A 335 -23.24 -12.41 -1.89
C ALA A 335 -21.91 -12.78 -2.56
N ALA A 336 -21.10 -11.77 -2.91
CA ALA A 336 -19.77 -11.95 -3.49
C ALA A 336 -18.81 -12.65 -2.51
N SER A 337 -18.79 -12.23 -1.24
CA SER A 337 -17.95 -12.85 -0.19
C SER A 337 -18.34 -14.31 0.03
N SER A 338 -19.63 -14.60 0.03
CA SER A 338 -20.16 -15.95 0.16
C SER A 338 -19.75 -16.83 -1.03
N ALA A 339 -19.91 -16.34 -2.25
CA ALA A 339 -19.51 -17.06 -3.47
C ALA A 339 -18.00 -17.34 -3.48
N LEU A 340 -17.18 -16.30 -3.27
CA LEU A 340 -15.72 -16.40 -3.24
C LEU A 340 -15.25 -17.34 -2.13
N GLY A 341 -15.77 -17.18 -0.92
CA GLY A 341 -15.41 -17.98 0.24
C GLY A 341 -15.81 -19.45 0.16
N ASN A 342 -16.81 -19.79 -0.66
CA ASN A 342 -17.20 -21.17 -0.95
C ASN A 342 -16.26 -21.83 -1.97
N LEU A 343 -15.80 -21.06 -2.96
CA LEU A 343 -14.91 -21.55 -4.02
C LEU A 343 -13.44 -21.58 -3.58
N VAL A 344 -13.04 -20.71 -2.65
CA VAL A 344 -11.70 -20.68 -2.05
C VAL A 344 -11.82 -20.94 -0.54
N PRO A 345 -11.93 -22.21 -0.12
CA PRO A 345 -12.30 -22.58 1.26
C PRO A 345 -11.23 -22.20 2.31
N GLY A 346 -9.99 -21.94 1.90
CA GLY A 346 -8.92 -21.48 2.80
C GLY A 346 -9.08 -20.05 3.30
N LEU A 347 -9.95 -19.24 2.66
CA LEU A 347 -10.16 -17.85 3.05
C LEU A 347 -10.86 -17.75 4.39
N GLU A 348 -10.30 -16.92 5.27
CA GLU A 348 -10.82 -16.53 6.58
C GLU A 348 -11.36 -15.10 6.57
N GLU A 349 -10.77 -14.23 5.75
CA GLU A 349 -11.16 -12.82 5.60
C GLU A 349 -11.17 -12.41 4.12
N ILE A 350 -12.26 -11.76 3.71
CA ILE A 350 -12.44 -11.16 2.38
C ILE A 350 -12.73 -9.68 2.62
N SER A 351 -12.09 -8.80 1.87
CA SER A 351 -12.40 -7.38 1.94
C SER A 351 -12.51 -6.74 0.57
N TRP A 352 -13.42 -5.79 0.47
CA TRP A 352 -13.74 -5.01 -0.73
C TRP A 352 -13.36 -3.55 -0.51
N ALA A 353 -13.24 -2.76 -1.58
CA ALA A 353 -13.05 -1.33 -1.45
C ALA A 353 -14.34 -0.69 -0.89
N GLY A 354 -14.20 0.11 0.16
CA GLY A 354 -15.32 0.65 0.92
C GLY A 354 -15.68 2.06 0.48
N TYR A 355 -16.69 2.20 -0.38
CA TYR A 355 -17.16 3.51 -0.88
C TYR A 355 -17.63 4.44 0.26
N PHE A 356 -18.33 3.88 1.25
CA PHE A 356 -18.86 4.64 2.39
C PHE A 356 -17.85 4.84 3.52
N GLU A 357 -16.65 4.28 3.39
CA GLU A 357 -15.58 4.51 4.35
C GLU A 357 -14.94 5.89 4.11
N ARG A 358 -14.07 6.32 5.03
CA ARG A 358 -13.44 7.64 4.94
C ARG A 358 -12.78 7.86 3.57
N SER A 359 -13.18 8.92 2.89
CA SER A 359 -12.71 9.32 1.57
C SER A 359 -12.92 8.31 0.43
N GLY A 360 -13.80 7.31 0.62
CA GLY A 360 -13.95 6.20 -0.32
C GLY A 360 -12.74 5.27 -0.40
N GLN A 361 -11.72 5.44 0.45
CA GLN A 361 -10.46 4.67 0.40
C GLN A 361 -10.37 3.61 1.50
N GLY A 362 -11.44 3.39 2.27
CA GLY A 362 -11.45 2.35 3.30
C GLY A 362 -11.78 0.98 2.74
N VAL A 363 -12.03 0.03 3.65
CA VAL A 363 -12.28 -1.36 3.32
C VAL A 363 -13.54 -1.86 4.01
N SER A 364 -14.37 -2.62 3.28
CA SER A 364 -15.47 -3.38 3.88
C SER A 364 -15.02 -4.83 4.03
N ALA A 365 -14.77 -5.25 5.27
CA ALA A 365 -14.23 -6.58 5.57
C ALA A 365 -15.33 -7.54 6.04
N TRP A 366 -15.22 -8.78 5.57
CA TRP A 366 -16.12 -9.90 5.86
C TRP A 366 -15.27 -11.06 6.39
N ARG A 367 -15.66 -11.61 7.53
CA ARG A 367 -14.97 -12.72 8.17
C ARG A 367 -15.83 -13.96 8.17
N ARG A 368 -15.19 -15.11 7.96
CA ARG A 368 -15.85 -16.39 8.07
C ARG A 368 -16.27 -16.61 9.51
N ALA A 369 -17.57 -16.79 9.74
CA ALA A 369 -18.14 -17.16 11.02
C ALA A 369 -18.72 -18.56 10.94
N MET A 370 -18.48 -19.37 11.98
CA MET A 370 -19.17 -20.64 12.17
C MET A 370 -20.47 -20.37 12.92
N ILE A 371 -21.59 -20.25 12.21
CA ILE A 371 -22.91 -20.05 12.83
C ILE A 371 -23.75 -21.31 12.60
N ALA A 372 -24.11 -21.99 13.69
CA ALA A 372 -24.98 -23.16 13.67
C ALA A 372 -24.57 -24.24 12.64
N SER A 373 -23.28 -24.56 12.57
CA SER A 373 -22.68 -25.53 11.62
C SER A 373 -22.82 -25.19 10.12
N LYS A 374 -23.24 -23.97 9.79
CA LYS A 374 -23.13 -23.41 8.44
C LYS A 374 -21.99 -22.40 8.40
N ASN A 375 -21.20 -22.47 7.33
CA ASN A 375 -20.22 -21.43 7.01
C ASN A 375 -21.01 -20.22 6.50
N ASP A 376 -20.95 -19.10 7.22
CA ASP A 376 -21.50 -17.83 6.79
C ASP A 376 -20.41 -16.75 6.87
N TRP A 377 -20.63 -15.64 6.17
CA TRP A 377 -19.75 -14.49 6.16
C TRP A 377 -20.41 -13.33 6.89
N VAL A 378 -19.80 -12.89 7.98
CA VAL A 378 -20.30 -11.78 8.78
C VAL A 378 -19.42 -10.57 8.52
N ARG A 379 -20.05 -9.42 8.32
CA ARG A 379 -19.33 -8.15 8.19
C ARG A 379 -18.56 -7.91 9.49
N ALA A 380 -17.25 -7.72 9.38
CA ALA A 380 -16.45 -7.29 10.50
C ALA A 380 -16.87 -5.83 10.80
N GLU A 381 -17.58 -5.62 11.91
CA GLU A 381 -17.70 -4.26 12.44
C GLU A 381 -16.28 -3.77 12.69
N LEU A 382 -15.93 -2.61 12.10
CA LEU A 382 -14.71 -1.87 12.43
C LEU A 382 -14.83 -1.32 13.86
N ALA A 383 -15.02 -2.21 14.84
CA ALA A 383 -15.11 -1.89 16.25
C ALA A 383 -13.72 -1.46 16.71
N LEU A 384 -13.47 -0.14 16.73
CA LEU A 384 -12.41 0.50 17.54
C LEU A 384 -10.99 -0.12 17.51
N GLU A 385 -10.62 -0.98 16.55
CA GLU A 385 -9.23 -1.48 16.46
C GLU A 385 -8.28 -0.36 16.00
N GLN A 386 -8.80 0.70 15.38
CA GLN A 386 -8.06 1.97 15.21
C GLN A 386 -7.91 2.76 16.52
N ALA A 387 -8.77 2.57 17.53
CA ALA A 387 -8.72 3.33 18.78
C ALA A 387 -7.76 2.74 19.81
N HIS A 388 -7.53 1.43 19.82
CA HIS A 388 -6.50 0.82 20.68
C HIS A 388 -5.07 1.19 20.28
N PHE A 389 -4.86 1.67 19.04
CA PHE A 389 -3.57 2.18 18.57
C PHE A 389 -3.35 3.68 18.81
N ASN A 390 -4.42 4.47 18.97
CA ASN A 390 -4.32 5.92 19.24
C ASN A 390 -4.18 6.27 20.74
N GLY A 391 -4.21 5.26 21.63
CA GLY A 391 -4.17 5.45 23.09
C GLY A 391 -2.78 5.39 23.75
N ARG A 392 -1.70 5.27 22.98
CA ARG A 392 -0.31 5.36 23.48
C ARG A 392 0.55 6.14 22.48
N LEU A 393 0.32 7.45 22.43
CA LEU A 393 1.25 8.43 21.89
C LEU A 393 2.03 9.07 23.03
#